data_AF-A0A1X0DPP0-F1
#
_entry.id   AF-A0A1X0DPP0-F1
#
_cell.length_a   1.000
_cell.length_b   1.000
_cell.length_c   1.000
_cell.angle_alpha   90.00
_cell.angle_beta   90.00
_cell.angle_gamma   90.00
#
_symmetry.space_group_name_H-M   'P 1'
#
loop_
_entity.id
_entity.type
_entity.pdbx_description
1 polymer ?
#
loop_
_entity_poly.entity_id
_entity_poly.type
_entity_poly.pdbx_seq_one_letter_code
_entity_poly.pdbx_strand_id
1 'polypeptide(L)'
;MSDQQRQDRVLTVPNVLSVLRLALIPLFAWLLLGEQSYGWATAVLMFSGASDWADGKVARLLNQYSRLGELLDPAVDRIYMVVVPVLFAVAHLVPWWVIAVLMGRDLILAALLPLIRRHGVSALPVIYLGKAATFALMSAFPLILLGAYDTVAGHVVGAIGWGFLIWGIWMYLWSFAVYLVSVVQIVRQLPRVY
;
A
#
# COMPACT_ATOMS: atom_id res chain seq x y z
N MET A 1 6.46 -41.63 3.53
CA MET A 1 5.33 -41.27 2.65
C MET A 1 4.30 -40.50 3.47
N SER A 2 4.49 -39.19 3.66
CA SER A 2 3.55 -38.36 4.44
C SER A 2 3.75 -36.86 4.18
N ASP A 3 3.95 -36.47 2.92
CA ASP A 3 4.18 -35.06 2.52
C ASP A 3 3.18 -34.56 1.46
N GLN A 4 2.17 -35.36 1.10
CA GLN A 4 1.21 -35.06 0.02
C GLN A 4 -0.13 -34.47 0.48
N GLN A 5 -0.26 -34.03 1.73
CA GLN A 5 -1.49 -33.41 2.25
C GLN A 5 -1.32 -31.94 2.67
N ARG A 6 -0.38 -31.20 2.07
CA ARG A 6 -0.54 -29.73 1.95
C ARG A 6 -1.66 -29.47 0.95
N GLN A 7 -2.90 -29.61 1.41
CA GLN A 7 -4.09 -29.33 0.62
C GLN A 7 -3.93 -27.96 -0.04
N ASP A 8 -4.09 -27.94 -1.36
CA ASP A 8 -4.40 -26.77 -2.18
C ASP A 8 -5.73 -26.17 -1.70
N ARG A 9 -5.77 -25.64 -0.46
CA ARG A 9 -6.90 -24.89 0.03
C ARG A 9 -6.86 -23.54 -0.67
N VAL A 10 -7.58 -23.49 -1.79
CA VAL A 10 -7.91 -22.26 -2.51
C VAL A 10 -8.74 -21.34 -1.60
N LEU A 11 -9.55 -21.90 -0.69
CA LEU A 11 -10.37 -21.13 0.26
C LEU A 11 -9.69 -21.06 1.64
N THR A 12 -8.78 -20.11 1.80
CA THR A 12 -8.27 -19.69 3.10
C THR A 12 -8.87 -18.33 3.49
N VAL A 13 -8.94 -18.03 4.79
CA VAL A 13 -9.44 -16.72 5.28
C VAL A 13 -8.69 -15.54 4.63
N PRO A 14 -7.35 -15.57 4.51
CA PRO A 14 -6.60 -14.52 3.79
C PRO A 14 -7.02 -14.39 2.33
N ASN A 15 -7.19 -15.49 1.59
CA ASN A 15 -7.55 -15.42 0.18
C ASN A 15 -8.94 -14.80 -0.04
N VAL A 16 -9.92 -15.13 0.82
CA VAL A 16 -11.25 -14.52 0.75
C VAL A 16 -11.18 -13.02 1.02
N LEU A 17 -10.35 -12.58 1.97
CA LEU A 17 -10.17 -11.17 2.29
C LEU A 17 -9.47 -10.41 1.15
N SER A 18 -8.49 -11.00 0.48
CA SER A 18 -7.83 -10.41 -0.69
C SER A 18 -8.77 -10.29 -1.90
N VAL A 19 -9.60 -11.31 -2.17
CA VAL A 19 -10.63 -11.25 -3.21
C VAL A 19 -11.69 -10.19 -2.87
N LEU A 20 -12.12 -10.13 -1.61
CA LEU A 20 -13.06 -9.12 -1.13
C LEU A 20 -12.47 -7.72 -1.34
N ARG A 21 -11.20 -7.50 -0.98
CA ARG A 21 -10.51 -6.22 -1.17
C ARG A 21 -10.47 -5.81 -2.63
N LEU A 22 -10.18 -6.73 -3.53
CA LEU A 22 -10.21 -6.48 -4.97
C LEU A 22 -11.62 -6.05 -5.43
N ALA A 23 -12.67 -6.70 -4.90
CA ALA A 23 -14.06 -6.33 -5.19
C ALA A 23 -14.49 -5.00 -4.54
N LEU A 24 -13.86 -4.58 -3.44
CA LEU A 24 -14.11 -3.28 -2.81
C LEU A 24 -13.55 -2.11 -3.62
N ILE A 25 -12.56 -2.32 -4.51
CA ILE A 25 -12.01 -1.25 -5.36
C ILE A 25 -13.06 -0.63 -6.29
N PRO A 26 -13.79 -1.38 -7.13
CA PRO A 26 -14.84 -0.80 -7.98
C PRO A 26 -15.99 -0.22 -7.16
N LEU A 27 -16.35 -0.83 -6.03
CA LEU A 27 -17.35 -0.27 -5.12
C LEU A 27 -16.91 1.09 -4.58
N PHE A 28 -15.66 1.20 -4.12
CA PHE A 28 -15.06 2.44 -3.66
C PHE A 28 -15.05 3.50 -4.77
N ALA A 29 -14.65 3.13 -5.99
CA ALA A 29 -14.64 4.04 -7.14
C ALA A 29 -16.05 4.58 -7.45
N TRP A 30 -17.06 3.72 -7.43
CA TRP A 30 -18.46 4.11 -7.65
C TRP A 30 -18.99 5.01 -6.54
N LEU A 31 -18.72 4.69 -5.27
CA LEU A 31 -19.12 5.51 -4.13
C LEU A 31 -18.45 6.88 -4.13
N LEU A 32 -17.17 6.95 -4.53
CA LEU A 32 -16.40 8.19 -4.55
C LEU A 32 -16.76 9.09 -5.72
N LEU A 33 -16.83 8.54 -6.94
CA LEU A 33 -16.99 9.33 -8.18
C LEU A 33 -18.43 9.41 -8.67
N GLY A 34 -19.22 8.35 -8.47
CA GLY A 34 -20.60 8.25 -8.95
C GLY A 34 -21.58 8.85 -7.95
N GLU A 35 -21.75 8.18 -6.80
CA GLU A 35 -22.70 8.60 -5.75
C GLU A 35 -22.17 9.81 -4.95
N GLN A 36 -20.85 10.01 -4.93
CA GLN A 36 -20.16 11.01 -4.10
C GLN A 36 -20.48 10.87 -2.60
N SER A 37 -20.76 9.63 -2.16
CA SER A 37 -21.02 9.32 -0.76
C SER A 37 -19.71 9.09 -0.01
N TYR A 38 -19.07 10.19 0.39
CA TYR A 38 -17.76 10.16 1.04
C TYR A 38 -17.73 9.37 2.35
N GLY A 39 -18.86 9.26 3.06
CA GLY A 39 -18.98 8.46 4.29
C GLY A 39 -18.89 6.97 4.03
N TRP A 40 -19.67 6.47 3.06
CA TRP A 40 -19.60 5.06 2.64
C TRP A 40 -18.26 4.73 1.99
N ALA A 41 -17.73 5.64 1.16
CA ALA A 41 -16.41 5.47 0.57
C ALA A 41 -15.30 5.40 1.66
N THR A 42 -15.40 6.20 2.72
CA THR A 42 -14.50 6.10 3.89
C THR A 42 -14.66 4.75 4.59
N ALA A 43 -15.89 4.32 4.86
CA ALA A 43 -16.15 3.04 5.52
C ALA A 43 -15.54 1.88 4.74
N VAL A 44 -15.63 1.90 3.41
CA VAL A 44 -15.00 0.90 2.53
C VAL A 44 -13.47 0.94 2.65
N LEU A 45 -12.85 2.12 2.60
CA LEU A 45 -11.38 2.23 2.76
C LEU A 45 -10.90 1.73 4.12
N MET A 46 -11.61 2.11 5.18
CA MET A 46 -11.27 1.72 6.56
C MET A 46 -11.45 0.21 6.74
N PHE A 47 -12.55 -0.36 6.23
CA PHE A 47 -12.81 -1.79 6.28
C PHE A 47 -11.77 -2.58 5.49
N SER A 48 -11.41 -2.10 4.29
CA SER A 48 -10.35 -2.68 3.45
C SER A 48 -8.99 -2.71 4.17
N GLY A 49 -8.55 -1.58 4.72
CA GLY A 49 -7.28 -1.50 5.45
C GLY A 49 -7.27 -2.29 6.76
N ALA A 50 -8.40 -2.35 7.47
CA ALA A 50 -8.54 -3.18 8.68
C ALA A 50 -8.51 -4.68 8.35
N SER A 51 -9.11 -5.08 7.22
CA SER A 51 -9.11 -6.46 6.74
C SER A 51 -7.70 -6.95 6.42
N ASP A 52 -6.88 -6.11 5.79
CA ASP A 52 -5.44 -6.38 5.53
C ASP A 52 -4.64 -6.58 6.80
N TRP A 53 -4.84 -5.71 7.78
CA TRP A 53 -4.12 -5.87 9.03
C TRP A 53 -4.56 -7.15 9.78
N ALA A 54 -5.84 -7.49 9.68
CA ALA A 54 -6.40 -8.68 10.30
C ALA A 54 -5.94 -9.97 9.61
N ASP A 55 -5.94 -10.03 8.27
CA ASP A 55 -5.49 -11.22 7.52
C ASP A 55 -4.01 -11.53 7.79
N GLY A 56 -3.14 -10.50 7.83
CA GLY A 56 -1.73 -10.65 8.11
C GLY A 56 -1.46 -11.18 9.53
N LYS A 57 -2.33 -10.86 10.49
CA LYS A 57 -2.27 -11.43 11.84
C LYS A 57 -2.83 -12.84 11.91
N VAL A 58 -3.99 -13.09 11.30
CA VAL A 58 -4.66 -14.38 11.32
C VAL A 58 -3.83 -15.44 10.58
N ALA A 59 -3.22 -15.10 9.45
CA ALA A 59 -2.33 -16.00 8.72
C ALA A 59 -1.13 -16.45 9.57
N ARG A 60 -0.54 -15.52 10.34
CA ARG A 60 0.58 -15.81 11.26
C ARG A 60 0.14 -16.66 12.44
N LEU A 61 -1.05 -16.44 12.98
CA LEU A 61 -1.56 -17.17 14.14
C LEU A 61 -2.06 -18.57 13.79
N LEU A 62 -2.69 -18.74 12.63
CA LEU A 62 -3.27 -20.01 12.20
C LEU A 62 -2.33 -20.86 11.35
N ASN A 63 -1.14 -20.37 11.03
CA ASN A 63 -0.14 -21.03 10.18
C ASN A 63 -0.73 -21.47 8.82
N GLN A 64 -1.74 -20.75 8.34
CA GLN A 64 -2.48 -21.04 7.12
C GLN A 64 -1.86 -20.27 5.94
N TYR A 65 -0.95 -20.94 5.23
CA TYR A 65 -0.31 -20.41 4.03
C TYR A 65 -0.86 -21.11 2.80
N SER A 66 -1.26 -20.35 1.79
CA SER A 66 -1.71 -20.85 0.49
C SER A 66 -0.85 -20.23 -0.62
N ARG A 67 -0.42 -21.04 -1.59
CA ARG A 67 0.37 -20.58 -2.75
C ARG A 67 -0.37 -19.54 -3.59
N LEU A 68 -1.70 -19.64 -3.64
CA LEU A 68 -2.52 -18.64 -4.34
C LEU A 68 -2.55 -17.31 -3.59
N GLY A 69 -2.70 -17.33 -2.26
CA GLY A 69 -2.64 -16.12 -1.44
C GLY A 69 -1.27 -15.43 -1.53
N GLU A 70 -0.18 -16.20 -1.52
CA GLU A 70 1.18 -15.66 -1.64
C GLU A 70 1.40 -14.83 -2.92
N LEU A 71 0.71 -15.16 -4.02
CA LEU A 71 0.76 -14.41 -5.27
C LEU A 71 -0.33 -13.33 -5.36
N LEU A 72 -1.54 -13.62 -4.86
CA LEU A 72 -2.69 -12.73 -4.97
C LEU A 72 -2.55 -11.51 -4.05
N ASP A 73 -2.07 -11.69 -2.81
CA ASP A 73 -2.00 -10.62 -1.82
C ASP A 73 -1.10 -9.47 -2.33
N PRO A 74 0.15 -9.70 -2.80
CA PRO A 74 0.98 -8.62 -3.34
C PRO A 74 0.41 -7.96 -4.60
N ALA A 75 -0.34 -8.71 -5.41
CA ALA A 75 -0.96 -8.20 -6.63
C ALA A 75 -2.12 -7.26 -6.31
N VAL A 76 -3.04 -7.69 -5.45
CA VAL A 76 -4.18 -6.88 -5.00
C VAL A 76 -3.68 -5.63 -4.26
N ASP A 77 -2.66 -5.77 -3.41
CA ASP A 77 -2.04 -4.64 -2.73
C ASP A 77 -1.47 -3.62 -3.70
N ARG A 78 -0.81 -4.07 -4.77
CA ARG A 78 -0.30 -3.16 -5.79
C ARG A 78 -1.38 -2.47 -6.58
N ILE A 79 -2.44 -3.18 -6.94
CA ILE A 79 -3.60 -2.57 -7.58
C ILE A 79 -4.21 -1.52 -6.66
N TYR A 80 -4.40 -1.84 -5.37
CA TYR A 80 -4.99 -0.94 -4.40
C TYR A 80 -4.14 0.33 -4.18
N MET A 81 -2.82 0.16 -4.01
CA MET A 81 -1.87 1.28 -3.86
C MET A 81 -1.81 2.21 -5.07
N VAL A 82 -2.18 1.75 -6.26
CA VAL A 82 -2.22 2.55 -7.48
C VAL A 82 -3.59 3.18 -7.67
N VAL A 83 -4.65 2.38 -7.59
CA VAL A 83 -6.02 2.80 -7.94
C VAL A 83 -6.58 3.78 -6.92
N VAL A 84 -6.39 3.55 -5.61
CA VAL A 84 -6.96 4.44 -4.59
C VAL A 84 -6.41 5.87 -4.73
N PRO A 85 -5.08 6.11 -4.76
CA PRO A 85 -4.58 7.47 -4.94
C PRO A 85 -5.05 8.12 -6.25
N VAL A 86 -5.10 7.36 -7.36
CA VAL A 86 -5.60 7.88 -8.65
C VAL A 86 -7.06 8.34 -8.54
N LEU A 87 -7.92 7.54 -7.90
CA LEU A 87 -9.32 7.90 -7.70
C LEU A 87 -9.47 9.17 -6.86
N PHE A 88 -8.63 9.36 -5.83
CA PHE A 88 -8.60 10.61 -5.06
C PHE A 88 -8.18 11.82 -5.91
N ALA A 89 -7.25 11.63 -6.85
CA ALA A 89 -6.82 12.70 -7.75
C ALA A 89 -7.88 13.05 -8.81
N VAL A 90 -8.58 12.04 -9.33
CA VAL A 90 -9.73 12.22 -10.22
C VAL A 90 -10.88 12.92 -9.51
N ALA A 91 -11.12 12.59 -8.23
CA ALA A 91 -12.11 13.27 -7.38
C ALA A 91 -11.69 14.69 -6.94
N HIS A 92 -10.54 15.19 -7.39
CA HIS A 92 -9.97 16.49 -6.99
C HIS A 92 -9.72 16.67 -5.48
N LEU A 93 -9.71 15.58 -4.71
CA LEU A 93 -9.44 15.59 -3.27
C LEU A 93 -7.94 15.69 -2.96
N VAL A 94 -7.10 15.14 -3.86
CA VAL A 94 -5.64 15.16 -3.73
C VAL A 94 -5.01 15.60 -5.05
N PRO A 95 -4.01 16.50 -5.06
CA PRO A 95 -3.32 16.91 -6.26
C PRO A 95 -2.61 15.77 -6.99
N TRP A 96 -2.60 15.82 -8.31
CA TRP A 96 -1.90 14.87 -9.18
C TRP A 96 -0.39 14.73 -8.87
N TRP A 97 0.25 15.77 -8.34
CA TRP A 97 1.67 15.69 -7.97
C TRP A 97 1.94 14.67 -6.86
N VAL A 98 0.99 14.44 -5.94
CA VAL A 98 1.11 13.41 -4.90
C VAL A 98 1.20 12.04 -5.54
N ILE A 99 0.36 11.79 -6.55
CA ILE A 99 0.32 10.54 -7.29
C ILE A 99 1.63 10.33 -8.05
N ALA A 100 2.12 11.38 -8.72
CA ALA A 100 3.39 11.35 -9.42
C ALA A 100 4.56 11.02 -8.48
N VAL A 101 4.56 11.55 -7.25
CA VAL A 101 5.57 11.25 -6.24
C VAL A 101 5.49 9.79 -5.78
N LEU A 102 4.29 9.30 -5.43
CA LEU A 102 4.09 7.94 -4.95
C LEU A 102 4.47 6.91 -6.03
N MET A 103 3.95 7.08 -7.24
CA MET A 103 4.21 6.17 -8.36
C MET A 103 5.63 6.30 -8.91
N GLY A 104 6.15 7.52 -9.02
CA GLY A 104 7.48 7.78 -9.56
C GLY A 104 8.56 7.11 -8.73
N ARG A 105 8.45 7.20 -7.40
CA ARG A 105 9.36 6.48 -6.49
C ARG A 105 9.31 4.97 -6.72
N ASP A 106 8.11 4.39 -6.75
CA ASP A 106 7.95 2.95 -6.89
C ASP A 106 8.45 2.44 -8.25
N LEU A 107 8.30 3.23 -9.32
CA LEU A 107 8.87 2.94 -10.62
C LEU A 107 10.40 2.97 -10.60
N ILE A 108 11.00 3.97 -9.93
CA ILE A 108 12.47 4.06 -9.80
C ILE A 108 13.00 2.88 -8.98
N LEU A 109 12.34 2.52 -7.87
CA LEU A 109 12.72 1.35 -7.08
C LEU A 109 12.61 0.05 -7.88
N ALA A 110 11.54 -0.10 -8.68
CA ALA A 110 11.37 -1.23 -9.58
C ALA A 110 12.48 -1.28 -10.65
N ALA A 111 12.91 -0.14 -11.19
CA ALA A 111 13.99 -0.05 -12.17
C ALA A 111 15.39 -0.33 -11.56
N LEU A 112 15.60 -0.02 -10.27
CA LEU A 112 16.85 -0.28 -9.57
C LEU A 112 17.00 -1.74 -9.12
N LEU A 113 15.89 -2.45 -8.87
CA LEU A 113 15.88 -3.85 -8.44
C LEU A 113 16.73 -4.79 -9.34
N PRO A 114 16.59 -4.78 -10.68
CA PRO A 114 17.43 -5.58 -11.57
C PRO A 114 18.93 -5.26 -11.46
N LEU A 115 19.29 -3.98 -11.27
CA LEU A 115 20.68 -3.54 -11.14
C LEU A 115 21.32 -4.10 -9.86
N ILE A 116 20.58 -4.08 -8.76
CA ILE A 116 21.04 -4.55 -7.45
C ILE A 116 21.15 -6.08 -7.43
N ARG A 117 20.21 -6.78 -8.08
CA ARG A 117 20.25 -8.25 -8.23
C ARG A 117 21.51 -8.73 -8.96
N ARG A 118 22.04 -7.95 -9.91
CA ARG A 118 23.31 -8.24 -10.59
C ARG A 118 24.55 -8.14 -9.68
N HIS A 119 24.42 -7.51 -8.52
CA HIS A 119 25.50 -7.38 -7.53
C HIS A 119 25.34 -8.35 -6.34
N GLY A 120 24.49 -9.38 -6.47
CA GLY A 120 24.33 -10.44 -5.47
C GLY A 120 23.52 -10.07 -4.23
N VAL A 121 22.95 -8.86 -4.17
CA VAL A 121 22.09 -8.42 -3.06
C VAL A 121 20.64 -8.77 -3.38
N SER A 122 20.08 -9.73 -2.65
CA SER A 122 18.70 -10.21 -2.80
C SER A 122 17.68 -9.40 -2.00
N ALA A 123 18.10 -8.77 -0.90
CA ALA A 123 17.23 -7.98 -0.04
C ALA A 123 17.97 -6.77 0.53
N LEU A 124 17.32 -5.61 0.47
CA LEU A 124 17.81 -4.38 1.07
C LEU A 124 17.26 -4.24 2.49
N PRO A 125 18.01 -3.59 3.41
CA PRO A 125 17.60 -3.45 4.80
C PRO A 125 16.25 -2.74 4.89
N VAL A 126 15.35 -3.31 5.69
CA VAL A 126 14.00 -2.76 5.91
C VAL A 126 14.11 -1.51 6.78
N ILE A 127 13.80 -0.35 6.19
CA ILE A 127 13.82 0.92 6.92
C ILE A 127 12.48 1.06 7.67
N TYR A 128 12.51 1.09 9.00
CA TYR A 128 11.32 1.31 9.84
C TYR A 128 10.57 2.59 9.49
N LEU A 129 11.29 3.62 9.03
CA LEU A 129 10.71 4.87 8.55
C LEU A 129 9.75 4.67 7.37
N GLY A 130 10.05 3.72 6.46
CA GLY A 130 9.17 3.39 5.35
C GLY A 130 7.84 2.79 5.81
N LYS A 131 7.85 1.96 6.87
CA LYS A 131 6.62 1.41 7.46
C LYS A 131 5.76 2.50 8.10
N ALA A 132 6.41 3.41 8.81
CA ALA A 132 5.71 4.55 9.41
C ALA A 132 5.15 5.51 8.34
N ALA A 133 5.86 5.70 7.22
CA ALA A 133 5.35 6.44 6.07
C ALA A 133 4.10 5.78 5.49
N THR A 134 4.12 4.45 5.28
CA THR A 134 2.94 3.71 4.78
C THR A 134 1.76 3.84 5.74
N PHE A 135 1.99 3.72 7.05
CA PHE A 135 0.94 3.91 8.04
C PHE A 135 0.32 5.32 7.96
N ALA A 136 1.17 6.35 7.87
CA ALA A 136 0.71 7.73 7.76
C ALA A 136 -0.12 7.95 6.47
N LEU A 137 0.35 7.43 5.33
CA LEU A 137 -0.38 7.51 4.07
C LEU A 137 -1.69 6.73 4.09
N MET A 138 -1.73 5.53 4.67
CA MET A 138 -2.95 4.72 4.81
C MET A 138 -3.99 5.43 5.68
N SER A 139 -3.57 6.12 6.75
CA SER A 139 -4.48 6.92 7.59
C SER A 139 -4.92 8.22 6.92
N ALA A 140 -4.07 8.82 6.08
CA ALA A 140 -4.35 10.10 5.43
C ALA A 140 -5.60 10.04 4.54
N PHE A 141 -5.70 9.04 3.65
CA PHE A 141 -6.79 8.99 2.65
C PHE A 141 -8.20 8.92 3.27
N PRO A 142 -8.50 8.01 4.24
CA PRO A 142 -9.80 8.01 4.90
C PRO A 142 -10.08 9.30 5.69
N LEU A 143 -9.08 9.90 6.32
CA LEU A 143 -9.25 11.15 7.08
C LEU A 143 -9.55 12.34 6.16
N ILE A 144 -8.88 12.44 5.02
CA ILE A 144 -9.18 13.47 4.01
C ILE A 144 -10.61 13.32 3.51
N LEU A 145 -11.06 12.08 3.31
CA LEU A 145 -12.40 11.79 2.82
C LEU A 145 -13.49 12.10 3.86
N LEU A 146 -13.26 11.79 5.14
CA LEU A 146 -14.11 12.24 6.25
C LEU A 146 -14.09 13.76 6.43
N GLY A 147 -13.00 14.41 6.03
CA GLY A 147 -12.89 15.86 6.07
C GLY A 147 -13.69 16.59 4.99
N ALA A 148 -14.22 15.86 4.00
CA ALA A 148 -14.99 16.44 2.89
C ALA A 148 -16.42 16.88 3.28
N TYR A 149 -16.84 16.65 4.53
CA TYR A 149 -18.11 17.19 5.04
C TYR A 149 -17.94 18.63 5.54
N ASP A 150 -18.83 19.53 5.13
CA ASP A 150 -18.88 20.96 5.51
C ASP A 150 -19.28 21.21 6.99
N THR A 151 -18.77 20.40 7.91
CA THR A 151 -18.96 20.55 9.35
C THR A 151 -17.65 21.01 9.99
N VAL A 152 -17.73 21.66 11.15
CA VAL A 152 -16.51 22.06 11.91
C VAL A 152 -15.64 20.83 12.22
N ALA A 153 -16.28 19.71 12.59
CA ALA A 153 -15.58 18.45 12.81
C ALA A 153 -14.90 17.94 11.52
N GLY A 154 -15.57 18.04 10.37
CA GLY A 154 -15.02 17.69 9.06
C GLY A 154 -13.75 18.48 8.74
N HIS A 155 -13.78 19.80 8.88
CA HIS A 155 -12.59 20.63 8.65
C HIS A 155 -11.38 20.24 9.54
N VAL A 156 -11.62 19.94 10.82
CA VAL A 156 -10.56 19.51 11.74
C VAL A 156 -10.00 18.15 11.32
N VAL A 157 -10.88 17.19 11.01
CA VAL A 157 -10.48 15.85 10.56
C VAL A 157 -9.72 15.91 9.24
N GLY A 158 -10.18 16.74 8.30
CA GLY A 158 -9.51 16.99 7.02
C GLY A 158 -8.12 17.60 7.21
N ALA A 159 -7.97 18.59 8.10
CA ALA A 159 -6.67 19.18 8.41
C ALA A 159 -5.70 18.14 8.99
N ILE A 160 -6.17 17.25 9.88
CA ILE A 160 -5.38 16.14 10.39
C ILE A 160 -4.99 15.19 9.25
N GLY A 161 -5.93 14.83 8.38
CA GLY A 161 -5.68 13.99 7.21
C GLY A 161 -4.60 14.56 6.28
N TRP A 162 -4.65 15.86 6.00
CA TRP A 162 -3.61 16.57 5.25
C TRP A 162 -2.27 16.59 5.97
N GLY A 163 -2.25 16.77 7.29
CA GLY A 163 -1.05 16.65 8.10
C GLY A 163 -0.40 15.27 7.97
N PHE A 164 -1.21 14.20 8.07
CA PHE A 164 -0.76 12.82 7.84
C PHE A 164 -0.25 12.61 6.42
N LEU A 165 -0.91 13.19 5.41
CA LEU A 165 -0.48 13.08 4.02
C LEU A 165 0.89 13.73 3.80
N ILE A 166 1.05 14.98 4.22
CA ILE A 166 2.30 15.74 4.05
C ILE A 166 3.45 15.05 4.80
N TRP A 167 3.21 14.68 6.05
CA TRP A 167 4.19 13.98 6.87
C TRP A 167 4.54 12.60 6.28
N GLY A 168 3.53 11.86 5.83
CA GLY A 168 3.68 10.57 5.18
C GLY A 168 4.52 10.67 3.91
N ILE A 169 4.24 11.64 3.03
CA ILE A 169 5.03 11.91 1.81
C ILE A 169 6.47 12.25 2.18
N TRP A 170 6.69 13.10 3.18
CA TRP A 170 8.04 13.47 3.61
C TRP A 170 8.84 12.24 4.09
N MET A 171 8.26 11.41 4.95
CA MET A 171 8.89 10.16 5.42
C MET A 171 9.13 9.18 4.27
N TYR A 172 8.19 9.12 3.32
CA TYR A 172 8.25 8.24 2.16
C TYR A 172 9.40 8.63 1.22
N LEU A 173 9.55 9.93 0.95
CA LEU A 173 10.66 10.50 0.17
C LEU A 173 11.99 10.36 0.90
N TRP A 174 12.03 10.59 2.21
CA TRP A 174 13.25 10.39 2.99
C TRP A 174 13.71 8.94 2.97
N SER A 175 12.78 8.00 3.18
CA SER A 175 13.07 6.57 3.08
C SER A 175 13.59 6.20 1.69
N PHE A 176 13.10 6.84 0.64
CA PHE A 176 13.59 6.66 -0.73
C PHE A 176 15.00 7.23 -0.93
N ALA A 177 15.30 8.42 -0.42
CA ALA A 177 16.63 9.01 -0.48
C ALA A 177 17.67 8.13 0.22
N VAL A 178 17.37 7.64 1.43
CA VAL A 178 18.23 6.70 2.17
C VAL A 178 18.45 5.43 1.36
N TYR A 179 17.39 4.91 0.73
CA TYR A 179 17.50 3.72 -0.11
C TYR A 179 18.41 3.96 -1.33
N LEU A 180 18.28 5.09 -2.03
CA LEU A 180 19.16 5.44 -3.14
C LEU A 180 20.63 5.49 -2.71
N VAL A 181 20.92 6.08 -1.55
CA VAL A 181 22.29 6.11 -0.99
C VAL A 181 22.81 4.69 -0.74
N SER A 182 22.00 3.80 -0.14
CA SER A 182 22.38 2.41 0.07
C SER A 182 22.67 1.67 -1.24
N VAL A 183 21.86 1.91 -2.28
CA VAL A 183 22.08 1.31 -3.61
C VAL A 183 23.39 1.79 -4.22
N VAL A 184 23.67 3.10 -4.17
CA VAL A 184 24.93 3.67 -4.68
C VAL A 184 26.14 3.11 -3.94
N GLN A 185 26.04 2.91 -2.62
CA GLN A 185 27.11 2.30 -1.82
C GLN A 185 27.36 0.85 -2.24
N ILE A 186 26.31 0.04 -2.40
CA ILE A 186 26.40 -1.36 -2.85
C ILE A 186 27.07 -1.46 -4.22
N VAL A 187 26.63 -0.64 -5.19
CA VAL A 187 27.18 -0.64 -6.55
C VAL A 187 28.65 -0.18 -6.58
N ARG A 188 29.05 0.70 -5.66
CA ARG A 188 30.45 1.16 -5.56
C ARG A 188 31.37 0.17 -4.86
N GLN A 189 30.87 -0.65 -3.94
CA GLN A 189 31.69 -1.51 -3.07
C GLN A 189 31.78 -2.97 -3.53
N LEU A 190 30.81 -3.47 -4.31
CA LEU A 190 30.77 -4.88 -4.72
C LEU A 190 31.20 -5.08 -6.18
N PRO A 191 32.18 -5.95 -6.46
CA PRO A 191 32.50 -6.34 -7.84
C PRO A 191 31.31 -7.07 -8.48
N ARG A 192 31.15 -6.91 -9.81
CA ARG A 192 30.05 -7.55 -10.56
C ARG A 192 30.15 -9.07 -10.43
N VAL A 193 29.06 -9.70 -9.99
CA VAL A 193 28.94 -11.17 -10.00
C VAL A 193 28.54 -11.55 -11.43
N TYR A 194 29.46 -12.19 -12.15
CA TYR A 194 29.26 -12.65 -13.54
C TYR A 194 28.53 -13.99 -13.56
#